data_AF-A0A3C0HHX5-F1
#
_entry.id   AF-A0A3C0HHX5-F1
#
_cell.length_a   1.000
_cell.length_b   1.000
_cell.length_c   1.000
_cell.angle_alpha   90.00
_cell.angle_beta   90.00
_cell.angle_gamma   90.00
#
_symmetry.space_group_name_H-M   'P 1'
#
loop_
_entity.id
_entity.type
_entity.pdbx_description
1 polymer ?
#
loop_
_entity_poly.entity_id
_entity_poly.type
_entity_poly.pdbx_seq_one_letter_code
_entity_poly.pdbx_strand_id
1 'polypeptide(L)'
;LGEQLDAHRKRQQAAHPNLTLTGMYNVLEKLRSGEALEPKERVIHEQGLVSVLRQIHDEIDAAVLQAYGWADLLPLLRVAHGNDAAGAGQTREDAKRAFDDAVLERLVALNAERAAEEARGLVRWLRPEFQNPAVQRAPEQAELPADSPDDDAGDEAGTAAPPAPAAKPLPWPKEPVAQVRAVAELLAASRTPLSLDEIAARFTARGPWKKRLPALLDMLAALGRATPDASGQRWGA
;
A
#
# COMPACT_ATOMS: atom_id res chain seq x y z
N LEU A 1 12.84 20.65 17.42
CA LEU A 1 13.14 20.58 15.96
C LEU A 1 11.86 20.55 15.11
N GLY A 2 10.99 19.54 15.24
CA GLY A 2 9.72 19.50 14.48
C GLY A 2 8.82 20.73 14.68
N GLU A 3 8.66 21.20 15.92
CA GLU A 3 7.93 22.45 16.23
C GLU A 3 8.60 23.69 15.63
N GLN A 4 9.94 23.72 15.56
CA GLN A 4 10.68 24.84 14.97
C GLN A 4 10.49 24.88 13.45
N LEU A 5 10.47 23.71 12.79
CA LEU A 5 10.17 23.59 11.37
C LEU A 5 8.76 24.09 11.05
N ASP A 6 7.78 23.66 11.83
CA ASP A 6 6.39 24.09 11.68
C ASP A 6 6.23 25.61 11.93
N ALA A 7 6.80 26.12 13.02
CA ALA A 7 6.79 27.54 13.34
C ALA A 7 7.46 28.38 12.25
N HIS A 8 8.59 27.91 11.69
CA HIS A 8 9.26 28.58 10.58
C HIS A 8 8.36 28.66 9.35
N ARG A 9 7.81 27.51 8.90
CA ARG A 9 6.91 27.44 7.75
C ARG A 9 5.71 28.37 7.91
N LYS A 10 5.04 28.33 9.07
CA LYS A 10 3.88 29.18 9.37
C LYS A 10 4.22 30.66 9.38
N ARG A 11 5.35 31.03 10.00
CA ARG A 11 5.81 32.43 10.05
C ARG A 11 6.07 32.99 8.64
N GLN A 12 6.77 32.24 7.78
CA GLN A 12 7.06 32.73 6.43
C GLN A 12 5.81 32.85 5.56
N GLN A 13 4.87 31.89 5.67
CA GLN A 13 3.59 31.98 4.93
C GLN A 13 2.71 33.13 5.40
N ALA A 14 2.70 33.41 6.71
CA ALA A 14 1.97 34.55 7.25
C ALA A 14 2.56 35.90 6.77
N ALA A 15 3.89 35.98 6.65
CA ALA A 15 4.57 37.18 6.13
C ALA A 15 4.46 37.32 4.60
N HIS A 16 4.37 36.20 3.87
CA HIS A 16 4.35 36.14 2.42
C HIS A 16 3.20 35.25 1.92
N PRO A 17 1.97 35.77 1.77
CA PRO A 17 0.79 34.97 1.45
C PRO A 17 0.86 34.20 0.12
N ASN A 18 1.69 34.65 -0.82
CA ASN A 18 1.90 33.99 -2.12
C ASN A 18 2.98 32.89 -2.07
N LEU A 19 3.67 32.73 -0.93
CA LEU A 19 4.69 31.72 -0.73
C LEU A 19 4.04 30.37 -0.42
N THR A 20 4.34 29.36 -1.23
CA THR A 20 3.85 28.01 -1.04
C THR A 20 4.92 27.10 -0.45
N LEU A 21 4.53 26.08 0.34
CA LEU A 21 5.48 25.07 0.82
C LEU A 21 6.19 24.40 -0.35
N THR A 22 5.43 23.97 -1.35
CA THR A 22 6.00 23.33 -2.55
C THR A 22 7.06 24.23 -3.21
N GLY A 23 6.80 25.53 -3.32
CA GLY A 23 7.79 26.49 -3.82
C GLY A 23 9.06 26.51 -2.97
N MET A 24 8.93 26.58 -1.64
CA MET A 24 10.09 26.55 -0.72
C MET A 24 10.90 25.25 -0.87
N TYR A 25 10.23 24.10 -1.02
CA TYR A 25 10.90 22.81 -1.18
C TYR A 25 11.58 22.64 -2.54
N ASN A 26 10.96 23.12 -3.62
CA ASN A 26 11.59 23.10 -4.94
C ASN A 26 12.88 23.93 -4.95
N VAL A 27 12.86 25.11 -4.32
CA VAL A 27 14.05 25.94 -4.17
C VAL A 27 15.08 25.30 -3.24
N LEU A 28 14.65 24.64 -2.16
CA LEU A 28 15.54 23.88 -1.29
C LEU A 28 16.29 22.79 -2.05
N GLU A 29 15.58 22.01 -2.88
CA GLU A 29 16.21 20.96 -3.69
C GLU A 29 17.20 21.52 -4.70
N LYS A 30 16.89 22.64 -5.35
CA LYS A 30 17.84 23.35 -6.23
C LYS A 30 19.10 23.81 -5.49
N LEU A 31 18.94 24.31 -4.25
CA LEU A 31 20.09 24.69 -3.41
C LEU A 31 20.94 23.47 -3.01
N ARG A 32 20.31 22.31 -2.83
CA ARG A 32 21.03 21.05 -2.54
C ARG A 32 21.75 20.53 -3.77
N SER A 33 21.18 20.69 -4.97
CA SER A 33 21.82 20.35 -6.26
C SER A 33 22.86 21.33 -6.75
N GLY A 34 22.92 22.53 -6.15
CA GLY A 34 23.84 23.58 -6.60
C GLY A 34 23.40 24.22 -7.92
N GLU A 35 22.14 24.02 -8.33
CA GLU A 35 21.55 24.68 -9.49
C GLU A 35 21.43 26.19 -9.25
N ALA A 36 21.64 26.98 -10.29
CA ALA A 36 21.44 28.42 -10.23
C ALA A 36 19.94 28.74 -10.07
N LEU A 37 19.63 29.63 -9.12
CA LEU A 37 18.26 30.07 -8.90
C LEU A 37 17.85 31.14 -9.92
N GLU A 38 16.71 30.92 -10.55
CA GLU A 38 16.02 31.89 -11.41
C GLU A 38 15.53 33.10 -10.60
N PRO A 39 15.22 34.26 -11.22
CA PRO A 39 14.78 35.45 -10.50
C PRO A 39 13.58 35.20 -9.57
N LYS A 40 12.59 34.44 -10.02
CA LYS A 40 11.41 34.06 -9.20
C LYS A 40 11.79 33.16 -8.02
N GLU A 41 12.77 32.29 -8.21
CA GLU A 41 13.23 31.33 -7.20
C GLU A 41 14.08 32.01 -6.13
N ARG A 42 14.83 33.07 -6.50
CA ARG A 42 15.53 33.93 -5.54
C ARG A 42 14.55 34.65 -4.62
N VAL A 43 13.43 35.15 -5.16
CA VAL A 43 12.37 35.74 -4.33
C VAL A 43 11.80 34.71 -3.35
N ILE A 44 11.57 33.46 -3.79
CA ILE A 44 11.11 32.38 -2.90
C ILE A 44 12.18 32.01 -1.86
N HIS A 45 13.47 31.98 -2.26
CA HIS A 45 14.59 31.72 -1.36
C HIS A 45 14.64 32.74 -0.21
N GLU A 46 14.53 34.02 -0.55
CA GLU A 46 14.53 35.14 0.40
C GLU A 46 13.28 35.12 1.29
N GLN A 47 12.09 35.08 0.69
CA GLN A 47 10.82 35.09 1.44
C GLN A 47 10.63 33.83 2.30
N GLY A 48 11.08 32.68 1.82
CA GLY A 48 11.03 31.43 2.57
C GLY A 48 12.17 31.24 3.56
N LEU A 49 13.18 32.11 3.54
CA LEU A 49 14.44 31.94 4.25
C LEU A 49 14.94 30.49 4.12
N VAL A 50 15.06 30.01 2.89
CA VAL A 50 15.18 28.58 2.58
C VAL A 50 16.51 27.99 3.10
N SER A 51 17.55 28.81 3.30
CA SER A 51 18.77 28.36 3.98
C SER A 51 18.54 27.97 5.46
N VAL A 52 17.64 28.67 6.17
CA VAL A 52 17.24 28.29 7.53
C VAL A 52 16.39 27.03 7.51
N LEU A 53 15.49 26.92 6.52
CA LEU A 53 14.71 25.70 6.32
C LEU A 53 15.63 24.48 6.12
N ARG A 54 16.68 24.62 5.29
CA ARG A 54 17.70 23.59 5.06
C ARG A 54 18.35 23.15 6.36
N GLN A 55 18.84 24.10 7.16
CA GLN A 55 19.48 23.81 8.44
C GLN A 55 18.56 23.02 9.38
N ILE A 56 17.29 23.42 9.50
CA ILE A 56 16.34 22.72 10.38
C ILE A 56 16.14 21.27 9.91
N HIS A 57 16.07 21.02 8.61
CA HIS A 57 15.99 19.65 8.08
C HIS A 57 17.25 18.85 8.37
N ASP A 58 18.44 19.42 8.15
CA ASP A 58 19.69 18.74 8.44
C ASP A 58 19.83 18.39 9.94
N GLU A 59 19.36 19.26 10.83
CA GLU A 59 19.31 18.98 12.27
C GLU A 59 18.31 17.88 12.62
N ILE A 60 17.14 17.85 11.96
CA ILE A 60 16.15 16.78 12.13
C ILE A 60 16.71 15.44 11.66
N ASP A 61 17.27 15.39 10.46
CA ASP A 61 17.80 14.14 9.89
C ASP A 61 18.96 13.62 10.73
N ALA A 62 19.80 14.52 11.25
CA ALA A 62 20.86 14.12 12.18
C ALA A 62 20.33 13.58 13.50
N ALA A 63 19.30 14.19 14.08
CA ALA A 63 18.66 13.71 15.30
C ALA A 63 17.97 12.34 15.08
N VAL A 64 17.36 12.13 13.91
CA VAL A 64 16.76 10.84 13.53
C VAL A 64 17.84 9.77 13.46
N LEU A 65 18.92 10.00 12.72
CA LEU A 65 20.03 9.06 12.63
C LEU A 65 20.61 8.73 14.01
N GLN A 66 20.79 9.74 14.87
CA GLN A 66 21.24 9.51 16.25
C GLN A 66 20.28 8.63 17.06
N ALA A 67 18.97 8.85 16.95
CA ALA A 67 17.96 8.08 17.68
C ALA A 67 17.96 6.60 17.29
N TYR A 68 18.28 6.28 16.03
CA TYR A 68 18.45 4.90 15.55
C TYR A 68 19.87 4.35 15.79
N GLY A 69 20.80 5.15 16.30
CA GLY A 69 22.21 4.75 16.46
C GLY A 69 22.99 4.72 15.15
N TRP A 70 22.51 5.41 14.11
CA TRP A 70 23.05 5.42 12.74
C TRP A 70 23.81 6.72 12.42
N ALA A 71 24.38 7.36 13.44
CA ALA A 71 25.12 8.62 13.28
C ALA A 71 26.36 8.49 12.37
N ASP A 72 26.84 7.27 12.14
CA ASP A 72 27.92 6.97 11.19
C ASP A 72 27.56 7.27 9.73
N LEU A 73 26.26 7.37 9.40
CA LEU A 73 25.78 7.72 8.06
C LEU A 73 25.74 9.25 7.80
N LEU A 74 25.97 10.07 8.82
CA LEU A 74 25.93 11.55 8.70
C LEU A 74 26.85 12.12 7.61
N PRO A 75 28.10 11.65 7.43
CA PRO A 75 28.98 12.17 6.39
C PRO A 75 28.40 11.94 4.98
N LEU A 76 27.83 10.75 4.73
CA LEU A 76 27.19 10.43 3.46
C LEU A 76 25.97 11.33 3.22
N LEU A 77 25.14 11.51 4.24
CA LEU A 77 23.97 12.39 4.17
C LEU A 77 24.35 13.85 3.88
N ARG A 78 25.40 14.37 4.52
CA ARG A 78 25.85 15.75 4.28
C ARG A 78 26.33 15.97 2.85
N VAL A 79 27.05 15.01 2.27
CA VAL A 79 27.42 15.05 0.85
C VAL A 79 26.16 14.94 -0.03
N ALA A 80 25.25 14.02 0.30
CA ALA A 80 23.99 13.84 -0.40
C ALA A 80 23.09 15.09 -0.35
N HIS A 81 23.19 15.93 0.69
CA HIS A 81 22.48 17.20 0.80
C HIS A 81 23.23 18.39 0.16
N GLY A 82 24.42 18.15 -0.39
CA GLY A 82 25.27 19.21 -0.93
C GLY A 82 25.81 20.16 0.15
N ASN A 83 25.87 19.71 1.41
CA ASN A 83 26.50 20.45 2.51
C ASN A 83 28.03 20.32 2.45
N ASP A 84 28.52 19.14 2.05
CA ASP A 84 29.94 18.84 1.91
C ASP A 84 30.27 18.42 0.47
N ALA A 85 31.52 18.63 0.07
CA ALA A 85 32.02 18.15 -1.21
C ALA A 85 32.18 16.62 -1.19
N ALA A 86 31.85 15.98 -2.32
CA ALA A 86 32.12 14.55 -2.50
C ALA A 86 33.63 14.26 -2.51
N GLY A 87 34.00 13.05 -2.09
CA GLY A 87 35.39 12.59 -2.10
C GLY A 87 35.97 12.50 -3.51
N ALA A 88 37.29 12.43 -3.63
CA ALA A 88 37.98 12.34 -4.92
C ALA A 88 37.44 11.15 -5.75
N GLY A 89 36.85 11.45 -6.90
CA GLY A 89 36.29 10.44 -7.82
C GLY A 89 34.89 9.93 -7.47
N GLN A 90 34.24 10.48 -6.43
CA GLN A 90 32.86 10.19 -6.09
C GLN A 90 31.95 11.36 -6.45
N THR A 91 30.75 11.06 -6.90
CA THR A 91 29.71 12.07 -7.12
C THR A 91 28.79 12.17 -5.91
N ARG A 92 28.01 13.25 -5.86
CA ARG A 92 26.94 13.41 -4.88
C ARG A 92 25.88 12.30 -4.98
N GLU A 93 25.56 11.88 -6.20
CA GLU A 93 24.61 10.79 -6.45
C GLU A 93 25.13 9.45 -5.91
N ASP A 94 26.43 9.20 -5.99
CA ASP A 94 27.05 8.02 -5.39
C ASP A 94 26.92 8.02 -3.86
N ALA A 95 27.17 9.17 -3.21
CA ALA A 95 26.98 9.32 -1.77
C ALA A 95 25.51 9.15 -1.36
N LYS A 96 24.58 9.70 -2.15
CA LYS A 96 23.14 9.53 -1.93
C LYS A 96 22.74 8.06 -2.04
N ARG A 97 23.20 7.35 -3.08
CA ARG A 97 22.92 5.93 -3.26
C ARG A 97 23.47 5.10 -2.11
N ALA A 98 24.73 5.33 -1.73
CA ALA A 98 25.36 4.61 -0.61
C ALA A 98 24.63 4.85 0.72
N PHE A 99 24.13 6.07 0.95
CA PHE A 99 23.28 6.39 2.10
C PHE A 99 21.95 5.62 2.04
N ASP A 100 21.23 5.70 0.91
CA ASP A 100 19.94 5.05 0.72
C ASP A 100 20.05 3.53 0.92
N ASP A 101 21.07 2.89 0.32
CA ASP A 101 21.34 1.46 0.45
C ASP A 101 21.60 1.06 1.91
N ALA A 102 22.44 1.82 2.63
CA ALA A 102 22.75 1.56 4.04
C ALA A 102 21.51 1.71 4.95
N VAL A 103 20.64 2.68 4.67
CA VAL A 103 19.38 2.85 5.41
C VAL A 103 18.43 1.69 5.13
N LEU A 104 18.29 1.30 3.86
CA LEU A 104 17.42 0.17 3.48
C LEU A 104 17.88 -1.14 4.11
N GLU A 105 19.18 -1.44 4.09
CA GLU A 105 19.75 -2.64 4.72
C GLU A 105 19.41 -2.69 6.22
N ARG A 106 19.62 -1.59 6.95
CA ARG A 106 19.34 -1.52 8.39
C ARG A 106 17.86 -1.61 8.70
N LEU A 107 17.00 -1.00 7.87
CA LEU A 107 15.54 -1.11 8.03
C LEU A 107 15.05 -2.53 7.78
N VAL A 108 15.59 -3.23 6.79
CA VAL A 108 15.25 -4.64 6.51
C VAL A 108 15.69 -5.52 7.68
N ALA A 109 16.88 -5.31 8.25
CA ALA A 109 17.33 -6.03 9.45
C ALA A 109 16.39 -5.79 10.64
N LEU A 110 16.02 -4.54 10.93
CA LEU A 110 15.06 -4.21 11.99
C LEU A 110 13.68 -4.83 11.73
N ASN A 111 13.24 -4.89 10.48
CA ASN A 111 11.97 -5.52 10.12
C ASN A 111 12.02 -7.03 10.39
N ALA A 112 13.10 -7.72 10.01
CA ALA A 112 13.28 -9.13 10.31
C ALA A 112 13.25 -9.42 11.82
N GLU A 113 13.87 -8.57 12.63
CA GLU A 113 13.78 -8.65 14.09
C GLU A 113 12.33 -8.51 14.58
N ARG A 114 11.59 -7.51 14.08
CA ARG A 114 10.18 -7.33 14.45
C ARG A 114 9.32 -8.51 14.02
N ALA A 115 9.48 -9.00 12.80
CA ALA A 115 8.76 -10.18 12.32
C ALA A 115 9.02 -11.41 13.22
N ALA A 116 10.25 -11.59 13.69
CA ALA A 116 10.59 -12.66 14.63
C ALA A 116 10.00 -12.43 16.04
N GLU A 117 9.89 -11.19 16.51
CA GLU A 117 9.16 -10.85 17.75
C GLU A 117 7.66 -11.16 17.62
N GLU A 118 7.05 -10.74 16.52
CA GLU A 118 5.63 -10.95 16.25
C GLU A 118 5.28 -12.42 16.08
N ALA A 119 6.13 -13.21 15.41
CA ALA A 119 5.99 -14.66 15.32
C ALA A 119 6.05 -15.35 16.71
N ARG A 120 6.68 -14.72 17.69
CA ARG A 120 6.69 -15.15 19.11
C ARG A 120 5.52 -14.56 19.91
N GLY A 121 4.60 -13.85 19.28
CA GLY A 121 3.44 -13.19 19.90
C GLY A 121 3.75 -11.85 20.57
N LEU A 122 4.97 -11.31 20.40
CA LEU A 122 5.40 -10.04 21.01
C LEU A 122 5.20 -8.88 20.03
N VAL A 123 4.00 -8.29 20.02
CA VAL A 123 3.73 -7.10 19.20
C VAL A 123 4.03 -5.82 19.98
N ARG A 124 5.01 -5.04 19.50
CA ARG A 124 5.42 -3.76 20.11
C ARG A 124 4.66 -2.58 19.51
N TRP A 125 3.54 -2.23 20.13
CA TRP A 125 2.71 -1.07 19.74
C TRP A 125 3.37 0.26 20.12
N LEU A 126 3.43 1.20 19.17
CA LEU A 126 3.93 2.57 19.40
C LEU A 126 2.97 3.39 20.27
N ARG A 127 1.67 3.11 20.13
CA ARG A 127 0.54 3.69 20.85
C ARG A 127 -0.48 2.59 21.13
N PRO A 128 -0.22 1.68 22.09
CA PRO A 128 -1.08 0.53 22.37
C PRO A 128 -2.56 0.91 22.50
N GLU A 129 -2.85 2.03 23.16
CA GLU A 129 -4.19 2.56 23.41
C GLU A 129 -4.98 2.93 22.13
N PHE A 130 -4.29 3.20 21.02
CA PHE A 130 -4.91 3.49 19.72
C PHE A 130 -4.78 2.33 18.73
N GLN A 131 -3.65 1.62 18.76
CA GLN A 131 -3.31 0.61 17.76
C GLN A 131 -3.79 -0.80 18.14
N ASN A 132 -3.96 -1.07 19.43
CA ASN A 132 -4.60 -2.28 19.92
C ASN A 132 -5.54 -1.96 21.08
N PRO A 133 -6.69 -1.32 20.80
CA PRO A 133 -7.68 -1.04 21.83
C PRO A 133 -8.29 -2.33 22.43
N ALA A 134 -8.08 -3.47 21.76
CA ALA A 134 -8.65 -4.77 22.11
C ALA A 134 -7.74 -5.67 22.98
N VAL A 135 -6.64 -5.17 23.56
CA VAL A 135 -5.71 -5.92 24.45
C VAL A 135 -6.40 -6.79 25.53
N GLN A 136 -7.68 -6.55 25.84
CA GLN A 136 -8.49 -7.44 26.69
C GLN A 136 -8.86 -8.80 26.07
N ARG A 137 -8.58 -9.06 24.78
CA ARG A 137 -8.83 -10.36 24.12
C ARG A 137 -7.61 -10.75 23.29
N ALA A 138 -7.14 -11.99 23.46
CA ALA A 138 -5.97 -12.52 22.76
C ALA A 138 -6.15 -12.40 21.23
N PRO A 139 -5.11 -12.01 20.47
CA PRO A 139 -5.22 -11.82 19.04
C PRO A 139 -5.35 -13.18 18.32
N GLU A 140 -6.48 -13.40 17.66
CA GLU A 140 -6.61 -14.41 16.60
C GLU A 140 -6.20 -13.75 15.29
N GLN A 141 -5.13 -14.26 14.68
CA GLN A 141 -4.58 -13.76 13.42
C GLN A 141 -5.44 -14.32 12.28
N ALA A 142 -6.18 -13.45 11.58
CA ALA A 142 -6.85 -13.81 10.34
C ALA A 142 -5.81 -13.86 9.21
N GLU A 143 -5.63 -15.02 8.59
CA GLU A 143 -4.76 -15.20 7.42
C GLU A 143 -5.29 -14.35 6.25
N LEU A 144 -4.44 -13.48 5.72
CA LEU A 144 -4.66 -12.81 4.45
C LEU A 144 -4.27 -13.77 3.31
N PRO A 145 -5.10 -13.94 2.27
CA PRO A 145 -4.74 -14.77 1.12
C PRO A 145 -3.50 -14.17 0.45
N ALA A 146 -2.42 -14.95 0.37
CA ALA A 146 -1.29 -14.63 -0.48
C ALA A 146 -1.73 -14.83 -1.94
N ASP A 147 -1.65 -13.75 -2.72
CA ASP A 147 -1.76 -13.84 -4.17
C ASP A 147 -0.42 -14.43 -4.67
N SER A 148 -0.47 -15.64 -5.20
CA SER A 148 0.71 -16.31 -5.76
C SER A 148 1.12 -15.61 -7.05
N PRO A 149 2.43 -15.47 -7.35
CA PRO A 149 2.86 -14.88 -8.61
C PRO A 149 2.54 -15.81 -9.79
N ASP A 150 2.23 -15.19 -10.92
CA ASP A 150 2.05 -15.81 -12.23
C ASP A 150 3.21 -16.77 -12.56
N ASP A 151 2.87 -18.05 -12.77
CA ASP A 151 3.71 -19.00 -13.50
C ASP A 151 3.00 -19.32 -14.84
N ASP A 152 3.47 -18.63 -15.88
CA ASP A 152 3.25 -18.98 -17.29
C ASP A 152 4.26 -20.08 -17.66
N ALA A 153 3.79 -21.32 -17.86
CA ALA A 153 4.43 -22.33 -18.70
C ALA A 153 3.53 -23.57 -18.91
N GLY A 154 3.04 -23.72 -20.15
CA GLY A 154 3.11 -24.98 -20.89
C GLY A 154 2.15 -26.14 -20.54
N ASP A 155 1.18 -26.33 -21.43
CA ASP A 155 0.58 -27.60 -21.86
C ASP A 155 1.26 -28.91 -21.38
N GLU A 156 0.49 -29.82 -20.75
CA GLU A 156 -0.06 -31.00 -21.44
C GLU A 156 -0.89 -31.88 -20.48
N ALA A 157 -2.03 -32.32 -21.01
CA ALA A 157 -2.65 -33.63 -20.81
C ALA A 157 -2.74 -34.23 -19.39
N GLY A 158 -3.96 -34.19 -18.87
CA GLY A 158 -4.65 -35.43 -18.54
C GLY A 158 -4.41 -35.98 -17.15
N THR A 159 -5.24 -35.58 -16.20
CA THR A 159 -5.89 -36.57 -15.33
C THR A 159 -7.20 -36.02 -14.79
N ALA A 160 -8.30 -36.63 -15.22
CA ALA A 160 -9.61 -36.43 -14.63
C ALA A 160 -9.54 -36.82 -13.14
N ALA A 161 -9.56 -35.82 -12.27
CA ALA A 161 -9.76 -36.00 -10.84
C ALA A 161 -11.29 -36.06 -10.55
N PRO A 162 -11.72 -36.94 -9.64
CA PRO A 162 -13.12 -37.34 -9.46
C PRO A 162 -14.02 -36.20 -8.99
N PRO A 163 -15.35 -36.26 -9.26
CA PRO A 163 -16.28 -35.24 -8.81
C PRO A 163 -16.31 -35.19 -7.28
N ALA A 164 -15.95 -34.02 -6.73
CA ALA A 164 -16.13 -33.72 -5.32
C ALA A 164 -17.62 -33.91 -4.92
N PRO A 165 -17.90 -34.41 -3.71
CA PRO A 165 -19.26 -34.74 -3.30
C PRO A 165 -20.16 -33.51 -3.36
N ALA A 166 -21.35 -33.69 -3.93
CA ALA A 166 -22.37 -32.66 -4.03
C ALA A 166 -22.67 -32.08 -2.63
N ALA A 167 -22.28 -30.82 -2.42
CA ALA A 167 -22.71 -30.06 -1.26
C ALA A 167 -24.25 -30.03 -1.22
N LYS A 168 -24.82 -30.20 -0.02
CA LYS A 168 -26.27 -30.18 0.18
C LYS A 168 -26.82 -28.87 -0.41
N PRO A 169 -27.85 -28.92 -1.26
CA PRO A 169 -28.34 -27.74 -1.96
C PRO A 169 -28.91 -26.74 -0.94
N LEU A 170 -28.51 -25.47 -1.07
CA LEU A 170 -28.95 -24.43 -0.15
C LEU A 170 -30.41 -24.04 -0.40
N PRO A 171 -31.20 -23.69 0.63
CA PRO A 171 -32.54 -23.18 0.43
C PRO A 171 -32.50 -21.81 -0.26
N TRP A 172 -33.30 -21.61 -1.31
CA TRP A 172 -33.35 -20.34 -2.04
C TRP A 172 -33.93 -19.22 -1.15
N PRO A 173 -33.22 -18.11 -0.95
CA PRO A 173 -33.73 -16.99 -0.15
C PRO A 173 -34.98 -16.34 -0.79
N LYS A 174 -35.91 -15.87 0.04
CA LYS A 174 -37.12 -15.16 -0.44
C LYS A 174 -36.88 -13.68 -0.74
N GLU A 175 -35.90 -13.06 -0.09
CA GLU A 175 -35.57 -11.65 -0.25
C GLU A 175 -34.67 -11.39 -1.48
N PRO A 176 -34.92 -10.32 -2.26
CA PRO A 176 -34.19 -10.05 -3.51
C PRO A 176 -32.69 -9.78 -3.29
N VAL A 177 -32.34 -9.05 -2.22
CA VAL A 177 -30.93 -8.75 -1.89
C VAL A 177 -30.20 -10.03 -1.46
N ALA A 178 -30.87 -10.89 -0.69
CA ALA A 178 -30.32 -12.19 -0.28
C ALA A 178 -30.16 -13.16 -1.48
N GLN A 179 -31.02 -13.07 -2.49
CA GLN A 179 -30.88 -13.85 -3.74
C GLN A 179 -29.62 -13.44 -4.53
N VAL A 180 -29.39 -12.13 -4.70
CA VAL A 180 -28.18 -11.62 -5.37
C VAL A 180 -26.91 -12.06 -4.63
N ARG A 181 -26.91 -11.91 -3.29
CA ARG A 181 -25.78 -12.30 -2.45
C ARG A 181 -25.48 -13.81 -2.52
N ALA A 182 -26.52 -14.65 -2.47
CA ALA A 182 -26.35 -16.09 -2.52
C ALA A 182 -25.76 -16.57 -3.86
N VAL A 183 -26.14 -15.94 -4.98
CA VAL A 183 -25.57 -16.26 -6.30
C VAL A 183 -24.13 -15.74 -6.41
N ALA A 184 -23.84 -14.54 -5.92
CA ALA A 184 -22.49 -13.98 -5.92
C ALA A 184 -21.51 -14.80 -5.06
N GLU A 185 -21.93 -15.24 -3.87
CA GLU A 185 -21.12 -16.10 -2.99
C GLU A 185 -20.87 -17.47 -3.64
N LEU A 186 -21.85 -18.01 -4.37
CA LEU A 186 -21.67 -19.27 -5.10
C LEU A 186 -20.65 -19.14 -6.24
N LEU A 187 -20.71 -18.06 -7.02
CA LEU A 187 -19.76 -17.78 -8.09
C LEU A 187 -18.35 -17.54 -7.54
N ALA A 188 -18.22 -16.77 -6.46
CA ALA A 188 -16.95 -16.52 -5.78
C ALA A 188 -16.34 -17.79 -5.17
N ALA A 189 -17.17 -18.73 -4.70
CA ALA A 189 -16.71 -20.01 -4.17
C ALA A 189 -16.36 -21.02 -5.27
N SER A 190 -16.82 -20.82 -6.51
CA SER A 190 -16.55 -21.72 -7.63
C SER A 190 -15.26 -21.33 -8.37
N ARG A 191 -14.29 -22.25 -8.42
CA ARG A 191 -13.03 -22.09 -9.16
C ARG A 191 -13.14 -22.31 -10.67
N THR A 192 -14.33 -22.65 -11.15
CA THR A 192 -14.61 -22.92 -12.57
C THR A 192 -15.91 -22.23 -12.97
N PRO A 193 -16.01 -21.67 -14.18
CA PRO A 193 -17.22 -20.98 -14.62
C PRO A 193 -18.40 -21.96 -14.66
N LEU A 194 -19.51 -21.58 -14.04
CA LEU A 194 -20.69 -22.44 -13.88
C LEU A 194 -21.76 -22.10 -14.92
N SER A 195 -22.37 -23.12 -15.49
CA SER A 195 -23.56 -22.97 -16.34
C SER A 195 -24.81 -22.68 -15.51
N LEU A 196 -25.86 -22.16 -16.17
CA LEU A 196 -27.14 -21.87 -15.52
C LEU A 196 -27.74 -23.08 -14.79
N ASP A 197 -27.63 -24.27 -15.38
CA ASP A 197 -28.18 -25.50 -14.81
C ASP A 197 -27.35 -25.97 -13.61
N GLU A 198 -26.03 -25.80 -13.64
CA GLU A 198 -25.14 -26.10 -12.52
C GLU A 198 -25.41 -25.16 -11.34
N ILE A 199 -25.60 -23.86 -11.60
CA ILE A 199 -25.99 -22.87 -10.57
C ILE A 199 -27.35 -23.24 -9.99
N ALA A 200 -28.33 -23.58 -10.84
CA ALA A 200 -29.66 -23.96 -10.40
C ALA A 200 -29.67 -25.27 -9.57
N ALA A 201 -28.74 -26.19 -9.82
CA ALA A 201 -28.60 -27.43 -9.04
C ALA A 201 -28.08 -27.19 -7.61
N ARG A 202 -27.44 -26.04 -7.34
CA ARG A 202 -26.92 -25.69 -6.00
C ARG A 202 -27.97 -25.12 -5.06
N PHE A 203 -29.17 -24.83 -5.57
CA PHE A 203 -30.27 -24.25 -4.79
C PHE A 203 -31.56 -25.08 -4.84
N THR A 204 -32.30 -25.08 -3.73
CA THR A 204 -33.61 -25.73 -3.61
C THR A 204 -34.70 -24.72 -3.22
N ALA A 205 -35.75 -24.63 -4.03
CA ALA A 205 -37.01 -23.96 -3.66
C ALA A 205 -38.18 -24.37 -4.54
N ARG A 206 -39.39 -24.19 -4.00
CA ARG A 206 -40.66 -24.33 -4.73
C ARG A 206 -40.99 -23.01 -5.42
N GLY A 207 -41.23 -23.05 -6.73
CA GLY A 207 -41.71 -21.90 -7.51
C GLY A 207 -40.84 -21.57 -8.74
N PRO A 208 -41.24 -20.57 -9.56
CA PRO A 208 -40.57 -20.23 -10.83
C PRO A 208 -39.30 -19.38 -10.65
N TRP A 209 -38.54 -19.58 -9.57
CA TRP A 209 -37.36 -18.78 -9.25
C TRP A 209 -36.23 -18.93 -10.27
N LYS A 210 -36.11 -20.11 -10.91
CA LYS A 210 -35.14 -20.37 -11.98
C LYS A 210 -35.23 -19.40 -13.16
N LYS A 211 -36.43 -18.86 -13.42
CA LYS A 211 -36.66 -17.87 -14.49
C LYS A 211 -36.02 -16.50 -14.20
N ARG A 212 -35.73 -16.22 -12.92
CA ARG A 212 -35.11 -14.95 -12.49
C ARG A 212 -33.58 -15.01 -12.47
N LEU A 213 -33.01 -16.21 -12.57
CA LEU A 213 -31.57 -16.42 -12.48
C LEU A 213 -30.77 -15.69 -13.58
N PRO A 214 -31.19 -15.68 -14.86
CA PRO A 214 -30.46 -14.94 -15.90
C PRO A 214 -30.40 -13.44 -15.62
N ALA A 215 -31.54 -12.83 -15.24
CA ALA A 215 -31.60 -11.40 -14.94
C ALA A 215 -30.75 -11.00 -13.70
N LEU A 216 -30.56 -11.91 -12.74
CA LEU A 216 -29.69 -11.68 -11.59
C LEU A 216 -28.21 -11.77 -11.98
N LEU A 217 -27.84 -12.67 -12.89
CA LEU A 217 -26.49 -12.80 -13.40
C LEU A 217 -26.11 -11.60 -14.27
N ASP A 218 -27.01 -11.12 -15.13
CA ASP A 218 -26.82 -9.88 -15.90
C ASP A 218 -26.60 -8.68 -14.98
N MET A 219 -27.36 -8.59 -13.88
CA MET A 219 -27.20 -7.54 -12.86
C MET A 219 -25.85 -7.64 -12.13
N LEU A 220 -25.41 -8.86 -11.78
CA LEU A 220 -24.11 -9.09 -11.15
C LEU A 220 -22.95 -8.79 -12.10
N ALA A 221 -23.11 -9.06 -13.39
CA ALA A 221 -22.12 -8.73 -14.40
C ALA A 221 -22.01 -7.23 -14.66
N ALA A 222 -23.14 -6.51 -14.68
CA ALA A 222 -23.14 -5.05 -14.72
C ALA A 222 -22.43 -4.42 -13.50
N LEU A 223 -22.44 -5.11 -12.36
CA LEU A 223 -21.74 -4.72 -11.12
C LEU A 223 -20.28 -5.22 -11.05
N GLY A 224 -19.79 -5.92 -12.07
CA GLY A 224 -18.44 -6.49 -12.11
C GLY A 224 -18.18 -7.58 -11.07
N ARG A 225 -19.24 -8.28 -10.64
CA ARG A 225 -19.21 -9.37 -9.65
C ARG A 225 -19.48 -10.75 -10.26
N ALA A 226 -19.68 -10.79 -11.58
CA ALA A 226 -19.76 -12.01 -12.36
C ALA A 226 -19.25 -11.72 -13.77
N THR A 227 -18.47 -12.62 -14.35
CA THR A 227 -17.96 -12.49 -15.71
C THR A 227 -18.54 -13.60 -16.58
N PRO A 228 -19.20 -13.27 -17.72
CA PRO A 228 -19.58 -14.30 -18.67
C PRO A 228 -18.34 -14.84 -19.38
N ASP A 229 -18.31 -16.14 -19.64
CA ASP A 229 -17.27 -16.75 -20.47
C ASP A 229 -17.41 -16.32 -21.95
N ALA A 230 -16.41 -16.65 -22.77
CA ALA A 230 -16.40 -16.28 -24.19
C ALA A 230 -17.60 -16.80 -25.00
N SER A 231 -18.36 -17.77 -24.46
CA SER A 231 -19.57 -18.32 -25.08
C SER A 231 -20.86 -17.66 -24.57
N GLY A 232 -20.78 -16.87 -23.49
CA GLY A 232 -21.94 -16.27 -22.81
C GLY A 232 -22.83 -17.29 -22.09
N GLN A 233 -22.40 -18.55 -21.97
CA GLN A 233 -23.21 -19.64 -21.41
C GLN A 233 -22.77 -20.05 -20.01
N ARG A 234 -21.57 -19.65 -19.59
CA ARG A 234 -21.04 -19.92 -18.25
C ARG A 234 -20.63 -18.62 -17.57
N TRP A 235 -20.74 -18.61 -16.25
CA TRP A 235 -20.52 -17.43 -15.43
C TRP A 235 -19.45 -17.74 -14.38
N GLY A 236 -18.41 -16.91 -14.34
CA GLY A 236 -17.38 -16.89 -13.31
C GLY A 236 -17.57 -15.70 -12.36
N ALA A 237 -16.73 -15.62 -11.33
CA ALA A 237 -16.62 -14.42 -10.49
C ALA A 237 -15.97 -13.25 -11.26
#